data_AF-L0AV34-F1
#
_entry.id   AF-L0AV34-F1
#
_cell.length_a   1.000
_cell.length_b   1.000
_cell.length_c   1.000
_cell.angle_alpha   90.00
_cell.angle_beta   90.00
_cell.angle_gamma   90.00
#
_symmetry.space_group_name_H-M   'P 1'
#
loop_
_entity.id
_entity.type
_entity.pdbx_description
1 polymer ?
#
loop_
_entity_poly.entity_id
_entity_poly.type
_entity_poly.pdbx_seq_one_letter_code
_entity_poly.pdbx_strand_id
1 'polypeptide(L)'
;MDGERLTLAVIKTKSAGGESRVYVYRDGDQWKDDKEGDHKNKLTALKERCKPGETLDISKREDTDIGSYYSTCPDSGEIDHSFTFPSARVTKVVEGDYIIWRATADTDQKCTHAQIAVVGDRETLTLTIQSDRERVIKFRKEGRRWQRV
;
A
#
# COMPACT_ATOMS: atom_id res chain seq x y z
N MET A 1 23.84 -2.60 -9.31
CA MET A 1 22.87 -2.72 -10.42
C MET A 1 22.96 -1.42 -11.16
N ASP A 2 23.75 -1.37 -12.23
CA ASP A 2 23.82 -0.20 -13.09
C ASP A 2 22.45 -0.07 -13.77
N GLY A 3 21.66 0.88 -13.28
CA GLY A 3 20.30 1.11 -13.73
C GLY A 3 20.34 1.57 -15.18
N GLU A 4 19.87 0.72 -16.09
CA GLU A 4 19.58 1.12 -17.46
C GLU A 4 18.76 2.41 -17.41
N ARG A 5 19.32 3.47 -18.00
CA ARG A 5 18.69 4.77 -18.05
C ARG A 5 17.49 4.67 -18.98
N LEU A 6 16.30 4.50 -18.41
CA LEU A 6 15.03 4.57 -19.13
C LEU A 6 15.00 5.87 -19.93
N THR A 7 15.07 5.73 -21.25
CA THR A 7 15.14 6.86 -22.19
C THR A 7 13.80 6.97 -22.89
N LEU A 8 13.12 8.10 -22.67
CA LEU A 8 11.86 8.45 -23.33
C LEU A 8 12.13 9.48 -24.42
N ALA A 9 11.69 9.19 -25.64
CA ALA A 9 11.65 10.13 -26.74
C ALA A 9 10.20 10.48 -27.07
N VAL A 10 9.95 11.75 -27.36
CA VAL A 10 8.64 12.24 -27.83
C VAL A 10 8.81 12.69 -29.27
N ILE A 11 8.18 11.99 -30.19
CA ILE A 11 8.23 12.29 -31.63
C ILE A 11 6.96 13.04 -32.01
N LYS A 12 7.11 14.23 -32.58
CA LYS A 12 6.00 14.95 -33.21
C LYS A 12 5.99 14.62 -34.69
N THR A 13 4.89 14.07 -35.17
CA THR A 13 4.69 13.72 -36.58
C THR A 13 3.60 14.60 -37.17
N LYS A 14 3.82 15.07 -38.40
CA LYS A 14 2.87 15.89 -39.15
C LYS A 14 2.55 15.17 -40.46
N SER A 15 1.26 14.94 -40.71
CA SER A 15 0.77 14.34 -41.95
C SER A 15 -0.35 15.19 -42.53
N ALA A 16 -0.81 14.86 -43.75
CA ALA A 16 -1.93 15.54 -44.40
C ALA A 16 -3.23 15.50 -43.57
N GLY A 17 -3.35 14.54 -42.64
CA GLY A 17 -4.50 14.40 -41.73
C GLY A 17 -4.34 15.10 -40.38
N GLY A 18 -3.23 15.80 -40.11
CA GLY A 18 -3.01 16.56 -38.87
C GLY A 18 -1.67 16.27 -38.18
N GLU A 19 -1.53 16.82 -36.96
CA GLU A 19 -0.37 16.58 -36.09
C GLU A 19 -0.68 15.47 -35.09
N SER A 20 0.28 14.55 -34.90
CA SER A 20 0.21 13.50 -33.88
C SER A 20 1.50 13.44 -33.06
N ARG A 21 1.40 12.88 -31.85
CA ARG A 21 2.53 12.65 -30.94
C ARG A 21 2.68 11.15 -30.70
N VAL A 22 3.89 10.64 -30.88
CA VAL A 22 4.25 9.25 -30.58
C VAL A 22 5.24 9.27 -29.42
N TYR A 23 4.96 8.49 -28.38
CA TYR A 23 5.84 8.33 -27.23
C TYR A 23 6.62 7.03 -27.45
N VAL A 24 7.94 7.09 -27.45
CA VAL A 24 8.80 5.92 -27.69
C VAL A 24 9.74 5.76 -26.52
N TYR A 25 9.78 4.56 -25.95
CA TYR A 25 10.68 4.24 -24.84
C TYR A 25 11.63 3.11 -25.23
N ARG A 26 12.84 3.16 -24.68
CA ARG A 26 13.85 2.12 -24.90
C ARG A 26 13.71 1.02 -23.84
N ASP A 27 13.50 -0.20 -24.30
CA ASP A 27 13.40 -1.43 -23.50
C ASP A 27 14.54 -2.37 -23.92
N GLY A 28 15.65 -2.35 -23.17
CA GLY A 28 16.93 -2.91 -23.58
C GLY A 28 17.44 -2.29 -24.90
N ASP A 29 17.55 -3.13 -25.94
CA ASP A 29 18.01 -2.70 -27.27
C ASP A 29 16.89 -2.36 -28.27
N GLN A 30 15.62 -2.46 -27.86
CA GLN A 30 14.48 -2.19 -28.73
C GLN A 30 13.77 -0.89 -28.36
N TRP A 31 13.33 -0.16 -29.37
CA TRP A 31 12.42 0.97 -29.22
C TRP A 31 10.99 0.47 -29.33
N LYS A 32 10.17 0.77 -28.32
CA LYS A 32 8.74 0.45 -28.31
C LYS A 32 7.93 1.74 -28.43
N ASP A 33 7.00 1.77 -29.38
CA ASP A 33 6.03 2.84 -29.49
C ASP A 33 4.86 2.61 -28.52
N ASP A 34 4.35 3.71 -27.97
CA ASP A 34 3.17 3.73 -27.13
C ASP A 34 2.27 4.87 -27.58
N LYS A 35 0.96 4.62 -27.62
CA LYS A 35 0.00 5.69 -27.90
C LYS A 35 -0.02 6.65 -26.71
N GLU A 36 -0.28 7.93 -26.98
CA GLU A 36 -0.32 8.96 -25.93
C GLU A 36 -1.26 8.61 -24.76
N GLY A 37 -2.42 8.01 -25.05
CA GLY A 37 -3.37 7.56 -24.03
C GLY A 37 -2.78 6.47 -23.12
N ASP A 38 -2.16 5.45 -23.72
CA ASP A 38 -1.56 4.33 -22.99
C ASP A 38 -0.38 4.80 -22.13
N HIS A 39 0.44 5.71 -22.67
CA HIS A 39 1.53 6.33 -21.92
C HIS A 39 1.02 7.13 -20.71
N LYS A 40 -0.04 7.94 -20.88
CA LYS A 40 -0.66 8.69 -19.78
C LYS A 40 -1.25 7.78 -18.71
N ASN A 41 -1.84 6.66 -19.10
CA ASN A 41 -2.37 5.67 -18.16
C ASN A 41 -1.24 4.99 -17.37
N LYS A 42 -0.17 4.55 -18.05
CA LYS A 42 1.02 3.97 -17.40
C LYS A 42 1.71 4.96 -16.45
N LEU A 43 1.83 6.23 -16.86
CA LEU A 43 2.38 7.29 -16.02
C LEU A 43 1.52 7.55 -14.78
N THR A 44 0.19 7.57 -14.94
CA THR A 44 -0.73 7.71 -13.81
C THR A 44 -0.59 6.55 -12.84
N ALA A 45 -0.60 5.30 -13.34
CA ALA A 45 -0.39 4.12 -12.53
C ALA A 45 0.97 4.15 -11.79
N LEU A 46 2.03 4.60 -12.47
CA LEU A 46 3.36 4.74 -11.86
C LEU A 46 3.37 5.79 -10.75
N LYS A 47 2.76 6.97 -10.99
CA LYS A 47 2.63 8.02 -9.97
C LYS A 47 1.91 7.51 -8.73
N GLU A 48 0.80 6.80 -8.91
CA GLU A 48 0.08 6.16 -7.80
C GLU A 48 0.96 5.13 -7.05
N ARG A 49 1.72 4.31 -7.78
CA ARG A 49 2.65 3.34 -7.19
C ARG A 49 3.79 3.99 -6.41
N CYS A 50 4.28 5.15 -6.87
CA CYS A 50 5.39 5.88 -6.25
C CYS A 50 4.96 6.84 -5.13
N LYS A 51 3.66 7.02 -4.86
CA LYS A 51 3.23 7.80 -3.69
C LYS A 51 3.80 7.17 -2.41
N PRO A 52 4.36 7.95 -1.47
CA PRO A 52 4.77 7.41 -0.19
C PRO A 52 3.56 6.71 0.45
N GLY A 53 3.77 5.50 0.97
CA GLY A 53 2.72 4.79 1.68
C GLY A 53 2.54 5.37 3.08
N GLU A 54 1.32 5.22 3.60
CA GLU A 54 0.94 5.73 4.91
C GLU A 54 1.39 4.80 6.03
N THR A 55 1.54 5.37 7.23
CA THR A 55 1.85 4.63 8.47
C THR A 55 0.66 4.67 9.40
N LEU A 56 0.18 3.47 9.79
CA LEU A 56 -0.80 3.30 10.85
C LEU A 56 -0.07 3.13 12.20
N ASP A 57 -0.42 3.94 13.19
CA ASP A 57 -0.03 3.73 14.58
C ASP A 57 -1.21 3.25 15.41
N ILE A 58 -1.19 1.97 15.78
CA ILE A 58 -2.30 1.31 16.49
C ILE A 58 -2.36 1.68 17.98
N SER A 59 -1.33 2.36 18.51
CA SER A 59 -1.30 2.76 19.92
C SER A 59 -2.28 3.88 20.25
N LYS A 60 -2.64 4.71 19.26
CA LYS A 60 -3.48 5.89 19.45
C LYS A 60 -4.96 5.57 19.60
N ARG A 61 -5.43 4.49 18.95
CA ARG A 61 -6.83 4.02 19.03
C ARG A 61 -7.84 5.14 18.80
N GLU A 62 -7.67 5.86 17.70
CA GLU A 62 -8.48 7.02 17.31
C GLU A 62 -8.66 7.08 15.79
N ASP A 63 -9.65 7.85 15.34
CA ASP A 63 -9.81 8.20 13.92
C ASP A 63 -8.60 9.00 13.44
N THR A 64 -8.24 8.81 12.18
CA THR A 64 -7.11 9.51 11.55
C THR A 64 -7.50 9.96 10.15
N ASP A 65 -6.69 10.83 9.54
CA ASP A 65 -6.89 11.24 8.15
C ASP A 65 -6.85 10.06 7.15
N ILE A 66 -6.25 8.94 7.55
CA ILE A 66 -6.06 7.75 6.70
C ILE A 66 -7.14 6.69 6.91
N GLY A 67 -8.00 6.81 7.93
CA GLY A 67 -8.98 5.78 8.24
C GLY A 67 -9.75 5.97 9.53
N SER A 68 -10.73 5.09 9.74
CA SER A 68 -11.62 5.10 10.89
C SER A 68 -11.23 4.06 11.91
N TYR A 69 -11.52 4.36 13.17
CA TYR A 69 -11.35 3.52 14.33
C TYR A 69 -12.70 3.33 15.03
N TYR A 70 -12.96 2.10 15.45
CA TYR A 70 -14.06 1.81 16.35
C TYR A 70 -13.70 0.67 17.28
N SER A 71 -14.35 0.64 18.45
CA SER A 71 -14.22 -0.45 19.40
C SER A 71 -15.57 -1.07 19.74
N THR A 72 -15.61 -2.38 19.85
CA THR A 72 -16.79 -3.14 20.29
C THR A 72 -16.42 -4.00 21.49
N CYS A 73 -17.30 -4.06 22.48
CA CYS A 73 -17.17 -4.96 23.62
C CYS A 73 -18.42 -5.84 23.69
N PRO A 74 -18.45 -6.97 22.97
CA PRO A 74 -19.49 -7.97 23.17
C PRO A 74 -19.56 -8.46 24.63
N ASP A 75 -20.70 -9.03 25.01
CA ASP A 75 -20.96 -9.55 26.37
C ASP A 75 -19.97 -10.65 26.82
N SER A 76 -19.13 -11.16 25.92
CA SER A 76 -18.04 -12.11 26.19
C SER A 76 -16.87 -11.51 26.99
N GLY A 77 -16.82 -10.18 27.15
CA GLY A 77 -15.70 -9.49 27.80
C GLY A 77 -14.45 -9.37 26.92
N GLU A 78 -14.56 -9.73 25.64
CA GLU A 78 -13.56 -9.44 24.61
C GLU A 78 -13.76 -8.01 24.10
N ILE A 79 -12.69 -7.22 24.05
CA ILE A 79 -12.72 -5.89 23.45
C ILE A 79 -12.01 -5.95 22.10
N ASP A 80 -12.76 -5.67 21.05
CA ASP A 80 -12.26 -5.58 19.68
C ASP A 80 -12.02 -4.13 19.31
N HIS A 81 -10.80 -3.81 18.88
CA HIS A 81 -10.43 -2.53 18.30
C HIS A 81 -10.18 -2.72 16.81
N SER A 82 -10.95 -2.03 15.99
CA SER A 82 -10.90 -2.16 14.53
C SER A 82 -10.46 -0.86 13.89
N PHE A 83 -9.60 -0.99 12.89
CA PHE A 83 -9.10 0.11 12.07
C PHE A 83 -9.35 -0.20 10.59
N THR A 84 -9.99 0.71 9.86
CA THR A 84 -10.35 0.52 8.45
C THR A 84 -9.79 1.65 7.58
N PHE A 85 -9.24 1.30 6.42
CA PHE A 85 -8.53 2.23 5.53
C PHE A 85 -9.15 2.20 4.12
N PRO A 86 -10.30 2.87 3.89
CA PRO A 86 -11.04 2.74 2.65
C PRO A 86 -10.27 3.23 1.42
N SER A 87 -9.46 4.28 1.57
CA SER A 87 -8.72 4.93 0.48
C SER A 87 -7.21 5.00 0.70
N ALA A 88 -6.73 4.86 1.93
CA ALA A 88 -5.31 5.00 2.24
C ALA A 88 -4.50 3.76 1.86
N ARG A 89 -3.28 4.00 1.38
CA ARG A 89 -2.30 2.93 1.11
C ARG A 89 -1.41 2.75 2.32
N VAL A 90 -1.90 2.03 3.34
CA VAL A 90 -1.13 1.75 4.55
C VAL A 90 -0.05 0.71 4.24
N THR A 91 1.21 1.13 4.27
CA THR A 91 2.37 0.28 3.97
C THR A 91 3.21 -0.04 5.20
N LYS A 92 2.88 0.55 6.34
CA LYS A 92 3.59 0.34 7.60
C LYS A 92 2.58 0.36 8.74
N VAL A 93 2.68 -0.61 9.64
CA VAL A 93 1.89 -0.68 10.88
C VAL A 93 2.86 -0.69 12.05
N VAL A 94 2.64 0.22 12.99
CA VAL A 94 3.48 0.42 14.17
C VAL A 94 2.63 0.47 15.44
N GLU A 95 3.25 0.20 16.58
CA GLU A 95 2.75 0.58 17.90
C GLU A 95 3.80 1.52 18.52
N GLY A 96 3.51 2.82 18.47
CA GLY A 96 4.52 3.85 18.77
C GLY A 96 5.73 3.71 17.84
N ASP A 97 6.93 3.58 18.44
CA ASP A 97 8.18 3.43 17.68
C ASP A 97 8.44 2.00 17.17
N TYR A 98 7.67 1.01 17.63
CA TYR A 98 7.88 -0.39 17.27
C TYR A 98 7.19 -0.73 15.95
N ILE A 99 7.97 -1.23 14.99
CA ILE A 99 7.44 -1.67 13.69
C ILE A 99 6.93 -3.10 13.81
N ILE A 100 5.63 -3.26 13.64
CA ILE A 100 4.97 -4.57 13.67
C ILE A 100 4.99 -5.19 12.28
N TRP A 101 4.68 -4.38 11.26
CA TRP A 101 4.62 -4.83 9.88
C TRP A 101 5.02 -3.72 8.92
N ARG A 102 5.62 -4.11 7.80
CA ARG A 102 5.95 -3.23 6.68
C ARG A 102 5.72 -3.99 5.37
N ALA A 103 5.12 -3.32 4.40
CA ALA A 103 5.00 -3.80 3.04
C ALA A 103 6.38 -4.11 2.44
N THR A 104 6.45 -5.14 1.61
CA THR A 104 7.67 -5.47 0.88
C THR A 104 7.94 -4.38 -0.15
N ALA A 105 9.20 -3.94 -0.26
CA ALA A 105 9.61 -2.97 -1.26
C ALA A 105 9.22 -3.43 -2.67
N ASP A 106 8.84 -2.48 -3.53
CA ASP A 106 8.45 -2.71 -4.93
C ASP A 106 7.21 -3.60 -5.14
N THR A 107 6.44 -3.88 -4.07
CA THR A 107 5.17 -4.58 -4.13
C THR A 107 3.98 -3.65 -3.92
N ASP A 108 2.81 -4.04 -4.41
CA ASP A 108 1.55 -3.32 -4.16
C ASP A 108 0.88 -3.77 -2.84
N GLN A 109 1.65 -4.37 -1.92
CA GLN A 109 1.16 -4.79 -0.62
C GLN A 109 0.69 -3.59 0.20
N LYS A 110 -0.54 -3.67 0.71
CA LYS A 110 -1.09 -2.68 1.64
C LYS A 110 -1.94 -3.36 2.71
N CYS A 111 -1.94 -2.80 3.91
CA CYS A 111 -2.88 -3.17 4.95
C CYS A 111 -4.22 -2.47 4.66
N THR A 112 -5.32 -3.23 4.62
CA THR A 112 -6.68 -2.70 4.40
C THR A 112 -7.50 -2.68 5.68
N HIS A 113 -7.15 -3.56 6.63
CA HIS A 113 -7.80 -3.65 7.92
C HIS A 113 -6.82 -4.13 8.99
N ALA A 114 -6.90 -3.54 10.18
CA ALA A 114 -6.21 -4.00 11.36
C ALA A 114 -7.21 -4.18 12.49
N GLN A 115 -7.13 -5.30 13.21
CA GLN A 115 -8.00 -5.61 14.34
C GLN A 115 -7.16 -6.05 15.53
N ILE A 116 -7.36 -5.45 16.70
CA ILE A 116 -6.79 -5.90 17.97
C ILE A 116 -7.92 -6.48 18.81
N ALA A 117 -7.84 -7.78 19.11
CA ALA A 117 -8.69 -8.45 20.07
C ALA A 117 -8.00 -8.47 21.44
N VAL A 118 -8.69 -8.01 22.48
CA VAL A 118 -8.22 -7.99 23.86
C VAL A 118 -9.11 -8.91 24.69
N VAL A 119 -8.53 -9.98 25.23
CA VAL A 119 -9.23 -10.92 26.12
C VAL A 119 -8.44 -11.04 27.42
N GLY A 120 -8.96 -10.43 28.49
CA GLY A 120 -8.23 -10.31 29.76
C GLY A 120 -6.96 -9.48 29.58
N ASP A 121 -5.80 -10.09 29.82
CA ASP A 121 -4.47 -9.47 29.67
C ASP A 121 -3.79 -9.78 28.32
N ARG A 122 -4.48 -10.50 27.42
CA ARG A 122 -3.94 -10.96 26.15
C ARG A 122 -4.42 -10.08 25.01
N GLU A 123 -3.48 -9.59 24.20
CA GLU A 123 -3.78 -8.90 22.95
C GLU A 123 -3.34 -9.72 21.74
N THR A 124 -4.22 -9.82 20.75
CA THR A 124 -3.94 -10.43 19.44
C THR A 124 -4.24 -9.41 18.35
N LEU A 125 -3.31 -9.22 17.42
CA LEU A 125 -3.46 -8.33 16.28
C LEU A 125 -3.64 -9.17 15.01
N THR A 126 -4.65 -8.83 14.24
CA THR A 126 -4.92 -9.40 12.93
C THR A 126 -4.82 -8.29 11.88
N LEU A 127 -3.95 -8.48 10.89
CA LEU A 127 -3.79 -7.58 9.74
C LEU A 127 -4.32 -8.26 8.48
N THR A 128 -5.21 -7.58 7.76
CA THR A 128 -5.63 -7.97 6.41
C THR A 128 -4.76 -7.22 5.41
N ILE A 129 -3.95 -7.97 4.68
CA ILE A 129 -3.01 -7.46 3.68
C ILE A 129 -3.57 -7.75 2.29
N GLN A 130 -3.84 -6.68 1.55
CA GLN A 130 -4.17 -6.75 0.14
C GLN A 130 -2.89 -6.74 -0.70
N SER A 131 -2.80 -7.68 -1.64
CA SER A 131 -1.69 -7.79 -2.60
C SER A 131 -2.21 -8.42 -3.90
N ASP A 132 -1.53 -9.42 -4.47
CA ASP A 132 -2.06 -10.25 -5.55
C ASP A 132 -3.31 -11.03 -5.11
N ARG A 133 -3.27 -11.49 -3.86
CA ARG A 133 -4.39 -12.09 -3.13
C ARG A 133 -4.47 -11.44 -1.75
N GLU A 134 -5.66 -11.45 -1.18
CA GLU A 134 -5.84 -11.07 0.22
C GLU A 134 -5.19 -12.12 1.12
N ARG A 135 -4.47 -11.66 2.15
CA ARG A 135 -3.82 -12.51 3.15
C ARG A 135 -4.05 -11.94 4.52
N VAL A 136 -4.25 -12.81 5.49
CA VAL A 136 -4.37 -12.43 6.89
C VAL A 136 -3.08 -12.78 7.62
N ILE A 137 -2.52 -11.83 8.37
CA ILE A 137 -1.36 -12.05 9.23
C ILE A 137 -1.79 -11.82 10.67
N LYS A 138 -1.49 -12.78 11.54
CA LYS A 138 -1.82 -12.71 12.97
C LYS A 138 -0.56 -12.52 13.80
N PHE A 139 -0.71 -11.76 14.88
CA PHE A 139 0.34 -11.51 15.85
C PHE A 139 -0.24 -11.64 17.25
N ARG A 140 0.57 -12.12 18.19
CA ARG A 140 0.27 -12.12 19.61
C ARG A 140 1.21 -11.14 20.30
N LYS A 141 0.70 -10.39 21.28
CA LYS A 141 1.52 -9.53 22.12
C LYS A 141 2.13 -10.35 23.26
N GLU A 142 3.46 -10.29 23.37
CA GLU A 142 4.23 -10.89 24.46
C GLU A 142 5.05 -9.77 25.13
N GLY A 143 4.59 -9.34 26.30
CA GLY A 143 5.13 -8.16 26.98
C GLY A 143 4.93 -6.89 26.15
N ARG A 144 6.03 -6.30 25.65
CA ARG A 144 6.03 -5.07 24.83
C ARG A 144 6.25 -5.33 23.34
N ARG A 145 6.19 -6.58 22.89
CA ARG A 145 6.50 -6.95 21.50
C ARG A 145 5.41 -7.78 20.87
N TRP A 146 5.18 -7.55 19.59
CA TRP A 146 4.31 -8.36 18.76
C TRP A 146 5.11 -9.48 18.11
N GLN A 147 4.64 -10.71 18.26
CA GLN A 147 5.20 -11.88 17.61
C GLN A 147 4.19 -12.47 16.63
N ARG A 148 4.64 -12.76 15.42
CA ARG A 148 3.80 -13.38 14.39
C ARG A 148 3.45 -14.82 14.80
N VAL A 149 2.20 -15.22 14.61
CA VAL A 149 1.66 -16.57 14.92
C VAL A 149 1.08 -17.25 13.69
#